data_AF-A0A2I0II17-F1
#
_entry.id   AF-A0A2I0II17-F1
#
_cell.length_a   1.000
_cell.length_b   1.000
_cell.length_c   1.000
_cell.angle_alpha   90.00
_cell.angle_beta   90.00
_cell.angle_gamma   90.00
#
_symmetry.space_group_name_H-M   'P 1'
#
loop_
_entity.id
_entity.type
_entity.pdbx_description
1 polymer ?
#
loop_
_entity_poly.entity_id
_entity_poly.type
_entity_poly.pdbx_seq_one_letter_code
_entity_poly.pdbx_strand_id
1 'polypeptide(L)'
;MSAPPAPSKSCYNSHCTELRPDRPRKGWRLRTGEFAELCDRCASLYEEGRFCETFHSKASGWRDCESCGKHVHCGCIVSAHTFALLDPGGIECATCARKNVHFVAFGPILSFNE
;
A
#
# COMPACT_ATOMS: atom_id res chain seq x y z
N MET A 1 26.07 -20.29 -25.63
CA MET A 1 25.47 -19.02 -25.17
C MET A 1 25.05 -19.22 -23.72
N SER A 2 25.77 -18.62 -22.78
CA SER A 2 25.45 -18.74 -21.35
C SER A 2 24.22 -17.90 -21.03
N ALA A 3 23.25 -18.49 -20.32
CA ALA A 3 22.06 -17.78 -19.87
C ALA A 3 22.44 -16.56 -19.01
N PRO A 4 21.67 -15.46 -19.06
CA PRO A 4 21.91 -14.32 -18.20
C PRO A 4 21.81 -14.73 -16.73
N PRO A 5 22.64 -14.17 -15.83
CA PRO A 5 22.56 -14.46 -14.40
C PRO A 5 21.15 -14.16 -13.92
N ALA A 6 20.52 -15.13 -13.26
CA ALA A 6 19.19 -14.95 -12.70
C ALA A 6 19.18 -13.71 -11.79
N PRO A 7 18.17 -12.83 -11.90
CA PRO A 7 18.07 -11.65 -11.05
C PRO A 7 18.13 -12.08 -9.57
N SER A 8 18.83 -11.28 -8.76
CA SER A 8 19.13 -11.55 -7.34
C SER A 8 17.98 -12.22 -6.59
N LYS A 9 18.24 -13.41 -6.03
CA LYS A 9 17.28 -14.28 -5.32
C LYS A 9 16.87 -13.79 -3.93
N SER A 10 16.83 -12.49 -3.68
CA SER A 10 16.48 -11.92 -2.38
C SER A 10 15.07 -11.35 -2.40
N CYS A 11 14.40 -11.33 -1.25
CA CYS A 11 13.15 -10.61 -1.06
C CYS A 11 13.32 -9.13 -1.46
N TYR A 12 12.33 -8.54 -2.13
CA TYR A 12 12.41 -7.14 -2.56
C TYR A 12 12.39 -6.14 -1.39
N ASN A 13 11.95 -6.56 -0.19
CA ASN A 13 12.08 -5.75 1.01
C ASN A 13 13.55 -5.61 1.41
N SER A 14 14.09 -4.38 1.37
CA SER A 14 15.48 -4.10 1.75
C SER A 14 15.80 -4.39 3.23
N HIS A 15 14.80 -4.44 4.10
CA HIS A 15 14.94 -4.80 5.50
C HIS A 15 14.83 -6.32 5.74
N CYS A 16 14.61 -7.11 4.70
CA CYS A 16 14.48 -8.55 4.80
C CYS A 16 15.81 -9.23 4.47
N THR A 17 16.24 -10.12 5.35
CA THR A 17 17.44 -10.95 5.17
C THR A 17 17.10 -12.36 4.70
N GLU A 18 15.82 -12.68 4.51
CA GLU A 18 15.36 -13.98 4.05
C GLU A 18 15.59 -14.13 2.54
N LEU A 19 16.01 -15.33 2.14
CA LEU A 19 16.09 -15.68 0.73
C LEU A 19 14.69 -15.69 0.11
N ARG A 20 14.61 -15.31 -1.17
CA ARG A 20 13.37 -15.41 -1.93
C ARG A 20 13.01 -16.89 -2.10
N PRO A 21 11.79 -17.31 -1.76
CA PRO A 21 11.35 -18.69 -1.98
C PRO A 21 11.28 -18.99 -3.48
N ASP A 22 11.34 -20.27 -3.85
CA ASP A 22 11.22 -20.71 -5.25
C ASP A 22 9.96 -20.16 -5.95
N ARG A 23 8.90 -19.92 -5.17
CA ARG A 23 7.66 -19.27 -5.61
C ARG A 23 7.40 -18.02 -4.77
N PRO A 24 7.92 -16.84 -5.16
CA PRO A 24 7.64 -15.61 -4.43
C PRO A 24 6.19 -15.19 -4.57
N ARG A 25 5.73 -14.40 -3.61
CA ARG A 25 4.43 -13.74 -3.65
C ARG A 25 4.58 -12.30 -4.15
N LYS A 26 3.55 -11.80 -4.82
CA LYS A 26 3.55 -10.45 -5.40
C LYS A 26 3.19 -9.41 -4.33
N GLY A 27 3.96 -8.34 -4.27
CA GLY A 27 3.73 -7.16 -3.45
C GLY A 27 3.19 -5.98 -4.26
N TRP A 28 3.70 -4.78 -3.97
CA TRP A 28 3.31 -3.55 -4.68
C TRP A 28 3.81 -3.52 -6.12
N ARG A 29 3.17 -2.68 -6.94
CA ARG A 29 3.61 -2.43 -8.32
C ARG A 29 4.83 -1.53 -8.33
N LEU A 30 5.87 -1.96 -9.04
CA LEU A 30 7.10 -1.21 -9.27
C LEU A 30 6.88 -0.15 -10.35
N ARG A 31 7.80 0.83 -10.41
CA ARG A 31 7.81 1.86 -11.47
C ARG A 31 7.98 1.28 -12.88
N THR A 32 8.58 0.09 -12.98
CA THR A 32 8.70 -0.65 -14.24
C THR A 32 7.37 -1.25 -14.72
N GLY A 33 6.34 -1.25 -13.87
CA GLY A 33 5.05 -1.89 -14.13
C GLY A 33 4.94 -3.32 -13.58
N GLU A 34 6.07 -3.96 -13.28
CA GLU A 34 6.16 -5.29 -12.64
C GLU A 34 5.74 -5.27 -11.17
N PHE A 35 5.63 -6.44 -10.55
CA PHE A 35 5.35 -6.57 -9.13
C PHE A 35 6.63 -6.81 -8.31
N ALA A 36 6.69 -6.23 -7.12
CA ALA A 36 7.71 -6.58 -6.14
C ALA A 36 7.56 -8.04 -5.74
N GLU A 37 8.66 -8.79 -5.70
CA GLU A 37 8.67 -10.20 -5.34
C GLU A 37 9.11 -10.37 -3.88
N LEU A 38 8.20 -10.87 -3.05
CA LEU A 38 8.35 -10.94 -1.60
C LEU A 38 8.43 -12.39 -1.11
N CYS A 39 9.14 -12.61 0.00
CA CYS A 39 8.99 -13.83 0.78
C CYS A 39 7.62 -13.89 1.47
N ASP A 40 7.24 -15.06 1.98
CA ASP A 40 5.92 -15.27 2.58
C ASP A 40 5.61 -14.30 3.72
N ARG A 41 6.58 -14.06 4.61
CA ARG A 41 6.43 -13.12 5.73
C ARG A 41 6.17 -11.69 5.27
N CYS A 42 6.96 -11.20 4.32
CA CYS A 42 6.82 -9.84 3.81
C CYS A 42 5.51 -9.66 3.04
N ALA A 43 5.10 -10.67 2.27
CA ALA A 43 3.85 -10.66 1.54
C ALA A 43 2.62 -10.64 2.46
N SER A 44 2.61 -11.47 3.52
CA SER A 44 1.50 -11.47 4.47
C SER A 44 1.33 -10.11 5.16
N LEU A 45 2.43 -9.49 5.59
CA LEU A 45 2.38 -8.15 6.17
C LEU A 45 1.92 -7.07 5.16
N TYR A 46 2.26 -7.23 3.89
CA TYR A 46 1.79 -6.35 2.82
C TYR A 46 0.28 -6.47 2.62
N GLU A 47 -0.24 -7.68 2.52
CA GLU A 47 -1.68 -7.94 2.32
C GLU A 47 -2.54 -7.50 3.52
N GLU A 48 -2.02 -7.67 4.75
CA GLU A 48 -2.65 -7.15 5.96
C GLU A 48 -2.60 -5.62 6.08
N GLY A 49 -1.85 -4.94 5.20
CA GLY A 49 -1.63 -3.49 5.26
C GLY A 49 -0.76 -3.04 6.44
N ARG A 50 0.09 -3.93 6.96
CA ARG A 50 0.97 -3.73 8.14
C ARG A 50 2.46 -3.68 7.78
N PHE A 51 2.79 -3.75 6.49
CA PHE A 51 4.18 -3.76 6.02
C PHE A 51 4.95 -2.52 6.50
N CYS A 52 4.43 -1.32 6.27
CA CYS A 52 5.10 -0.09 6.68
C CYS A 52 5.19 0.03 8.20
N GLU A 53 4.16 -0.39 8.95
CA GLU A 53 4.17 -0.38 10.42
C GLU A 53 5.29 -1.26 10.96
N THR A 54 5.62 -2.34 10.25
CA THR A 54 6.65 -3.29 10.65
C THR A 54 8.05 -2.83 10.23
N PHE A 55 8.23 -2.43 8.97
CA PHE A 55 9.56 -2.22 8.39
C PHE A 55 9.95 -0.74 8.28
N HIS A 56 9.00 0.19 8.28
CA HIS A 56 9.22 1.63 8.12
C HIS A 56 8.68 2.45 9.31
N SER A 57 8.54 1.86 10.50
CA SER A 57 7.99 2.52 11.71
C SER A 57 8.71 3.80 12.13
N LYS A 58 9.98 3.95 11.77
CA LYS A 58 10.82 5.11 12.07
C LYS A 58 11.01 6.05 10.87
N ALA A 59 10.41 5.76 9.73
CA ALA A 59 10.46 6.65 8.57
C ALA A 59 9.67 7.94 8.86
N SER A 60 9.93 9.00 8.10
CA SER A 60 9.10 10.20 8.10
C SER A 60 7.82 9.98 7.27
N GLY A 61 6.89 10.94 7.29
CA GLY A 61 5.71 10.91 6.42
C GLY A 61 4.53 10.08 6.95
N TRP A 62 4.58 9.62 8.21
CA TRP A 62 3.39 9.07 8.86
C TRP A 62 2.34 10.14 9.12
N ARG A 63 1.08 9.79 8.83
CA ARG A 63 -0.10 10.63 9.05
C ARG A 63 -1.23 9.79 9.62
N ASP A 64 -2.19 10.46 10.24
CA ASP A 64 -3.32 9.80 10.88
C ASP A 64 -4.52 9.83 9.95
N CYS A 65 -5.25 8.71 9.90
CA CYS A 65 -6.55 8.67 9.25
C CYS A 65 -7.50 9.64 9.96
N GLU A 66 -8.06 10.60 9.22
CA GLU A 66 -8.93 11.64 9.79
C GLU A 66 -10.18 11.06 10.50
N SER A 67 -10.66 9.89 10.08
CA SER A 67 -11.87 9.28 10.65
C SER A 67 -11.64 8.17 11.68
N CYS A 68 -10.43 7.60 11.82
CA CYS A 68 -10.19 6.55 12.83
C CYS A 68 -8.84 6.61 13.56
N GLY A 69 -7.99 7.59 13.24
CA GLY A 69 -6.68 7.77 13.87
C GLY A 69 -5.63 6.70 13.49
N LYS A 70 -5.94 5.74 12.60
CA LYS A 70 -4.95 4.76 12.14
C LYS A 70 -3.76 5.48 11.50
N HIS A 71 -2.55 5.17 11.97
CA HIS A 71 -1.30 5.64 11.36
C HIS A 71 -1.09 5.02 9.97
N VAL A 72 -0.85 5.86 8.97
CA VAL A 72 -0.58 5.50 7.59
C VAL A 72 0.70 6.18 7.12
N HIS A 73 1.64 5.39 6.61
CA HIS A 73 2.88 5.91 6.05
C HIS A 73 2.62 6.53 4.67
N CYS A 74 2.61 7.85 4.56
CA CYS A 74 2.44 8.54 3.29
C CYS A 74 3.79 8.68 2.57
N GLY A 75 3.77 8.89 1.25
CA GLY A 75 5.00 9.05 0.46
C GLY A 75 5.81 7.78 0.23
N CYS A 76 5.26 6.61 0.56
CA CYS A 76 5.86 5.31 0.32
C CYS A 76 5.05 4.53 -0.73
N ILE A 77 5.70 4.03 -1.79
CA ILE A 77 5.01 3.27 -2.85
C ILE A 77 4.30 2.02 -2.32
N VAL A 78 4.82 1.45 -1.23
CA VAL A 78 4.26 0.26 -0.58
C VAL A 78 2.85 0.51 -0.06
N SER A 79 2.61 1.67 0.55
CA SER A 79 1.33 2.06 1.14
C SER A 79 0.44 2.86 0.18
N ALA A 80 0.84 3.06 -1.09
CA ALA A 80 0.09 3.87 -2.03
C ALA A 80 -1.38 3.43 -2.25
N HIS A 81 -1.71 2.17 -1.95
CA HIS A 81 -3.05 1.59 -2.09
C HIS A 81 -3.77 1.43 -0.73
N THR A 82 -3.16 1.85 0.39
CA THR A 82 -3.70 1.65 1.74
C THR A 82 -4.42 2.87 2.31
N PHE A 83 -4.54 3.96 1.53
CA PHE A 83 -5.26 5.18 1.89
C PHE A 83 -5.78 5.95 0.68
N ALA A 84 -6.66 6.91 0.92
CA ALA A 84 -7.11 7.91 -0.03
C ALA A 84 -6.72 9.31 0.45
N LEU A 85 -6.43 10.21 -0.50
CA LEU A 85 -6.26 11.63 -0.23
C LEU A 85 -7.64 12.30 -0.17
N LEU A 86 -7.81 13.25 0.73
CA LEU A 86 -9.03 14.04 0.85
C LEU A 86 -8.86 15.39 0.15
N ASP A 87 -9.92 15.87 -0.52
CA ASP A 87 -9.95 17.18 -1.21
C ASP A 87 -9.56 18.37 -0.32
N PRO A 88 -10.05 18.51 0.94
CA PRO A 88 -9.60 19.58 1.84
C PRO A 88 -8.19 19.35 2.42
N GLY A 89 -7.50 18.28 2.02
CA GLY A 89 -6.29 17.78 2.65
C GLY A 89 -6.58 16.78 3.77
N GLY A 90 -5.55 16.02 4.16
CA GLY A 90 -5.70 14.87 5.05
C GLY A 90 -5.68 13.55 4.29
N ILE A 91 -5.83 12.46 5.03
CA ILE A 91 -5.91 11.11 4.47
C ILE A 91 -6.99 10.30 5.18
N GLU A 92 -7.61 9.37 4.46
CA GLU A 92 -8.37 8.28 5.07
C GLU A 92 -7.72 6.94 4.78
N CYS A 93 -7.62 6.07 5.78
CA CYS A 93 -7.20 4.70 5.54
C CYS A 93 -8.19 3.99 4.60
N ALA A 94 -7.72 3.00 3.85
CA ALA A 94 -8.52 2.32 2.84
C ALA A 94 -9.83 1.72 3.40
N THR A 95 -9.86 1.33 4.68
CA THR A 95 -11.07 0.84 5.33
C THR A 95 -12.12 1.94 5.54
N CYS A 96 -11.71 3.13 5.96
CA CYS A 96 -12.62 4.27 6.11
C CYS A 96 -13.07 4.81 4.75
N ALA A 97 -12.12 4.99 3.81
CA ALA A 97 -12.41 5.48 2.48
C ALA A 97 -13.47 4.62 1.78
N ARG A 98 -13.38 3.28 1.88
CA ARG A 98 -14.37 2.34 1.31
C ARG A 98 -15.77 2.49 1.89
N LYS A 99 -15.90 2.84 3.17
CA LYS A 99 -17.20 3.10 3.79
C LYS A 99 -17.82 4.40 3.26
N ASN A 100 -17.00 5.39 2.94
CA ASN A 100 -17.44 6.68 2.43
C ASN A 100 -17.83 6.66 0.94
N VAL A 101 -17.37 5.66 0.15
CA VAL A 101 -17.82 5.49 -1.25
C VAL A 101 -19.34 5.22 -1.34
N HIS A 102 -19.94 4.64 -0.30
CA HIS A 102 -21.40 4.47 -0.24
C HIS A 102 -22.16 5.79 -0.14
N PHE A 103 -21.55 6.87 0.36
CA PHE A 103 -22.19 8.19 0.47
C PHE A 103 -22.08 9.03 -0.81
N VAL A 104 -21.11 8.75 -1.69
CA VAL A 104 -21.03 9.38 -3.04
C VAL A 104 -21.90 8.69 -4.08
N ALA A 105 -22.27 7.41 -3.88
CA ALA A 105 -23.27 6.74 -4.71
C ALA A 105 -24.72 7.23 -4.44
N PHE A 106 -24.94 7.93 -3.33
CA PHE A 106 -26.13 8.71 -3.02
C PHE A 106 -25.77 10.19 -2.85
N GLY A 107 -25.08 10.77 -3.84
CA GLY A 107 -25.04 12.22 -3.96
C GLY A 107 -26.47 12.77 -3.96
N PRO A 108 -26.73 13.95 -3.36
CA PRO A 108 -28.06 14.53 -3.35
C PRO A 108 -28.50 14.68 -4.80
N ILE A 109 -29.70 14.17 -5.11
CA ILE A 109 -30.42 14.55 -6.32
C ILE A 109 -30.38 16.07 -6.36
N LEU A 110 -29.61 16.63 -7.30
CA LEU A 110 -29.73 18.02 -7.67
C LEU A 110 -31.18 18.21 -8.13
N SER A 111 -32.06 18.58 -7.20
CA SER A 111 -33.32 19.21 -7.57
C SER A 111 -32.95 20.60 -8.05
N PHE A 112 -32.68 20.69 -9.35
CA PHE A 112 -33.01 21.90 -10.10
C PHE A 112 -34.50 22.14 -9.88
N ASN A 113 -34.83 23.24 -9.22
CA ASN A 113 -36.13 23.87 -9.39
C ASN A 113 -35.89 25.33 -9.73
N GLU A 114 -36.66 25.78 -10.72
CA GLU A 114 -36.62 27.06 -11.43
C GLU A 114 -36.48 28.31 -10.54
#